data_AF-A0RY12-F1
#
_entry.id   AF-A0RY12-F1
#
_cell.length_a   1.000
_cell.length_b   1.000
_cell.length_c   1.000
_cell.angle_alpha   90.00
_cell.angle_beta   90.00
_cell.angle_gamma   90.00
#
_symmetry.space_group_name_H-M   'P 1'
#
loop_
_entity.id
_entity.type
_entity.pdbx_description
1 polymer ?
#
loop_
_entity_poly.entity_id
_entity_poly.type
_entity_poly.pdbx_seq_one_letter_code
_entity_poly.pdbx_strand_id
1 'polypeptide(L)' 'MLVPVRCFTCGNLVADKFGEYKSRVEAGEAPGKVLDSLGMERYCCRRMLFTSIETIQQIIPFYEAVQKRYQEVQSELE' A
#
# COMPACT_ATOMS: atom_id res chain seq x y z
N MET A 1 0.35 -5.33 4.36
CA MET A 1 1.20 -4.21 4.80
C MET A 1 1.07 -3.07 3.81
N LEU A 2 1.25 -1.85 4.29
CA LEU A 2 1.15 -0.63 3.49
C LEU A 2 2.46 -0.34 2.75
N VAL A 3 2.38 0.53 1.74
CA VAL A 3 3.53 1.02 0.97
C VAL A 3 4.46 1.84 1.85
N PRO A 4 5.79 1.75 1.66
CA PRO A 4 6.74 2.54 2.43
C PRO A 4 6.52 4.04 2.22
N VAL A 5 6.50 4.81 3.32
CA VAL A 5 6.33 6.27 3.30
C VAL A 5 7.42 6.95 2.47
N ARG A 6 8.67 6.51 2.65
CA ARG A 6 9.86 7.00 1.94
C ARG A 6 10.62 5.86 1.28
N CYS A 7 11.37 6.17 0.23
CA CYS A 7 12.25 5.19 -0.40
C CYS A 7 13.41 4.79 0.53
N PHE A 8 13.67 3.48 0.61
CA PHE A 8 14.74 2.94 1.46
C PHE A 8 16.16 3.38 1.07
N THR A 9 16.37 3.80 -0.19
CA THR A 9 17.70 4.23 -0.66
C THR A 9 17.83 5.75 -0.70
N CYS A 10 16.92 6.42 -1.40
CA CYS A 10 17.01 7.87 -1.65
C CYS A 10 16.37 8.72 -0.55
N GLY A 11 15.53 8.14 0.31
CA GLY A 11 14.78 8.88 1.33
C GLY A 11 13.67 9.78 0.78
N ASN A 12 13.49 9.89 -0.55
CA ASN A 12 12.41 10.67 -1.14
C ASN A 12 11.04 10.14 -0.70
N LEU A 13 10.06 11.03 -0.67
CA LEU A 13 8.65 10.70 -0.43
C LEU A 13 8.10 9.86 -1.60
N VAL A 14 7.43 8.76 -1.27
CA VAL A 14 6.89 7.81 -2.25
C VAL A 14 5.40 7.51 -2.03
N ALA A 15 4.96 7.48 -0.77
CA ALA A 15 3.58 7.08 -0.45
C ALA A 15 2.51 8.06 -0.93
N ASP A 16 2.84 9.34 -1.11
CA ASP A 16 1.95 10.36 -1.67
C ASP A 16 1.49 10.03 -3.09
N LYS A 17 2.39 9.44 -3.89
CA LYS A 17 2.15 9.14 -5.32
C LYS A 17 1.57 7.74 -5.56
N PHE A 18 1.56 6.87 -4.55
CA PHE A 18 1.18 5.48 -4.75
C PHE A 18 -0.29 5.30 -5.14
N GLY A 19 -1.20 6.09 -4.56
CA GLY A 19 -2.63 6.03 -4.91
C GLY A 19 -2.88 6.36 -6.38
N GLU A 20 -2.27 7.43 -6.89
CA GLU A 20 -2.37 7.82 -8.30
C GLU A 20 -1.72 6.79 -9.23
N TYR A 21 -0.54 6.27 -8.85
CA TYR A 21 0.14 5.21 -9.58
C TYR A 21 -0.76 3.97 -9.73
N LYS A 22 -1.35 3.50 -8.63
CA LYS A 22 -2.22 2.32 -8.61
C LYS A 22 -3.45 2.52 -9.50
N SER A 23 -4.16 3.64 -9.36
CA SER A 23 -5.36 3.93 -10.17
C SER A 23 -5.07 3.98 -11.67
N ARG A 24 -3.92 4.56 -12.09
CA ARG A 24 -3.54 4.62 -13.51
C ARG A 24 -3.10 3.27 -14.07
N VAL A 25 -2.37 2.49 -13.28
CA VAL A 25 -1.99 1.12 -13.67
C VAL A 25 -3.21 0.21 -13.78
N GLU A 26 -4.18 0.34 -12.86
CA GLU A 26 -5.47 -0.38 -12.92
C GLU A 26 -6.33 0.06 -14.11
N ALA A 27 -6.22 1.33 -14.54
CA ALA A 27 -6.84 1.82 -15.77
C ALA A 27 -6.18 1.30 -17.07
N GLY A 28 -5.08 0.53 -16.97
CA GLY A 28 -4.39 -0.07 -18.10
C GLY A 28 -3.24 0.75 -18.68
N GLU A 29 -2.82 1.84 -18.03
CA GLU A 29 -1.64 2.59 -18.46
C GLU A 29 -0.34 1.79 -18.18
N ALA A 30 0.63 1.92 -19.08
CA ALA A 30 1.92 1.25 -18.91
C ALA A 30 2.67 1.83 -17.69
N PRO A 31 3.10 0.99 -16.73
CA PRO A 31 3.65 1.44 -15.45
C PRO A 31 4.90 2.32 -15.59
N GLY A 32 5.70 2.12 -16.63
CA GLY A 32 6.86 2.98 -16.93
C GLY A 32 6.45 4.43 -17.21
N LYS A 33 5.45 4.63 -18.07
CA LYS A 33 4.94 5.96 -18.43
C LYS A 33 4.30 6.67 -17.24
N VAL A 34 3.58 5.92 -16.41
CA VAL A 34 2.98 6.46 -15.17
C VAL A 34 4.08 6.96 -14.24
N LEU A 35 5.14 6.17 -14.02
CA LEU A 35 6.27 6.57 -13.17
C LEU A 35 7.01 7.81 -13.73
N ASP A 36 7.15 7.91 -15.05
CA ASP A 36 7.72 9.09 -15.71
C ASP A 36 6.84 10.32 -15.47
N SER A 37 5.51 10.19 -15.63
CA SER A 37 4.55 11.29 -15.41
C SER A 37 4.52 11.76 -13.95
N LEU A 38 4.79 10.86 -12.99
CA LEU A 38 4.87 11.16 -11.56
C LEU A 38 6.21 11.80 -11.14
N GLY A 39 7.14 12.04 -12.07
CA GLY A 39 8.43 12.66 -11.81
C GLY A 39 9.40 11.77 -11.02
N MET A 40 9.25 10.45 -11.09
CA MET A 40 10.13 9.51 -10.42
C MET A 40 11.34 9.22 -11.30
N GLU A 41 12.39 10.03 -11.25
CA GLU A 41 13.56 9.85 -12.14
C GLU A 41 14.48 8.70 -11.73
N ARG A 42 14.75 8.57 -10.42
CA ARG A 42 15.71 7.59 -9.89
C ARG A 42 15.12 6.18 -9.84
N TYR A 43 15.87 5.20 -10.32
CA TYR A 43 15.46 3.78 -10.31
C TYR A 43 15.15 3.26 -8.90
N CYS A 44 15.85 3.75 -7.88
CA CYS A 44 15.65 3.31 -6.50
C CYS A 44 14.28 3.72 -5.95
N CYS A 45 13.83 4.93 -6.26
CA CYS A 45 12.52 5.43 -5.87
C CYS A 45 11.43 4.78 -6.77
N ARG A 46 11.69 4.52 -8.06
CA ARG A 46 10.79 3.75 -8.97
C ARG A 46 10.53 2.33 -8.50
N ARG A 47 11.57 1.61 -8.09
CA ARG A 47 11.46 0.23 -7.59
C ARG A 47 10.45 0.12 -6.46
N MET A 48 10.42 1.11 -5.56
CA MET A 48 9.48 1.12 -4.43
C MET A 48 8.03 1.06 -4.91
N LEU A 49 7.63 1.90 -5.86
CA LEU A 49 6.26 1.87 -6.39
C LEU A 49 5.99 0.61 -7.21
N PHE A 50 6.95 0.22 -8.07
CA PHE A 50 6.77 -0.88 -9.00
C PHE A 50 6.60 -2.25 -8.32
N THR A 51 7.30 -2.49 -7.20
CA THR A 51 7.24 -3.76 -6.46
C THR A 51 6.33 -3.73 -5.25
N SER A 52 5.64 -2.61 -4.99
CA SER A 52 4.77 -2.48 -3.80
C SER A 52 3.49 -3.27 -3.99
N ILE A 53 3.17 -4.10 -2.99
CA ILE A 53 1.93 -4.87 -2.91
C ILE A 53 1.26 -4.58 -1.57
N GLU A 54 0.01 -4.15 -1.61
CA GLU A 54 -0.77 -3.85 -0.40
C GLU A 54 -1.41 -5.12 0.18
N THR A 55 -0.65 -5.90 0.94
CA THR A 55 -1.20 -7.11 1.60
C THR A 55 -2.10 -6.79 2.80
N ILE A 56 -2.32 -5.51 3.12
CA ILE A 56 -3.10 -5.11 4.31
C ILE A 56 -4.56 -5.52 4.18
N GLN A 57 -5.10 -5.47 2.96
CA GLN A 57 -6.49 -5.83 2.68
C GLN A 57 -6.80 -7.30 2.99
N GLN A 58 -5.79 -8.17 2.93
CA GLN A 58 -5.93 -9.59 3.28
C GLN A 58 -5.90 -9.84 4.79
N ILE A 59 -5.26 -8.95 5.55
CA ILE A 59 -5.00 -9.13 6.98
C ILE A 59 -6.11 -8.50 7.83
N ILE A 60 -6.70 -7.38 7.39
CA ILE A 60 -7.76 -6.67 8.12
C ILE A 60 -8.93 -7.59 8.53
N PRO A 61 -9.52 -8.42 7.64
CA PRO A 61 -10.69 -9.24 7.99
C PRO A 61 -10.41 -10.24 9.12
N PHE A 62 -9.16 -10.72 9.20
CA PHE A 62 -8.75 -11.63 10.27
C PHE A 62 -8.79 -10.95 11.64
N TYR A 63 -8.21 -9.76 11.75
CA TYR A 63 -8.21 -9.01 13.00
C TYR A 63 -9.62 -8.53 13.39
N GLU A 64 -10.45 -8.17 12.43
CA GLU A 64 -11.86 -7.83 12.67
C GLU A 64 -12.64 -9.02 13.24
N ALA A 65 -12.43 -10.23 12.70
CA ALA A 65 -13.07 -11.44 13.20
C ALA A 65 -12.62 -11.80 14.63
N VAL A 66 -11.32 -11.66 14.92
CA VAL A 66 -10.76 -11.88 16.27
C VAL A 66 -11.34 -10.86 17.26
N GLN A 67 -11.44 -9.59 16.88
CA GLN A 67 -11.98 -8.54 17.73
C GLN A 67 -13.47 -8.76 18.04
N LYS A 68 -14.26 -9.18 17.05
CA LYS A 68 -15.68 -9.53 17.26
C LYS A 68 -15.84 -10.68 18.25
N ARG A 69 -15.03 -11.74 18.11
CA ARG A 69 -15.01 -12.88 19.05
C ARG A 69 -14.67 -12.46 20.47
N TYR A 70 -13.71 -11.55 20.63
CA TYR A 70 -13.36 -11.03 21.96
C TYR A 70 -14.53 -10.28 22.60
N GLN A 71 -15.24 -9.45 21.82
CA GLN A 71 -16.41 -8.71 22.29
C GLN A 71 -17.57 -9.64 22.66
N GLU A 72 -17.84 -10.67 21.87
CA GLU A 72 -18.85 -11.71 22.16
C GLU A 72 -18.54 -12.38 23.51
N VAL A 73 -17.32 -12.89 23.70
CA VAL A 73 -16.91 -13.55 24.95
C VAL A 73 -17.00 -12.60 26.14
N GLN A 74 -16.59 -11.33 25.98
CA GLN A 74 -16.70 -10.35 27.05
C GLN A 74 -18.17 -10.11 27.44
N SER A 75 -19.09 -10.05 26.48
CA SER A 75 -20.52 -9.89 26.75
C SER A 75 -21.17 -11.11 27.41
N GLU A 76 -20.59 -12.31 27.26
CA GLU A 76 -21.05 -13.52 27.94
C GLU A 76 -20.54 -13.61 29.39
N LEU A 77 -19.46 -12.90 29.71
CA LEU A 77 -18.83 -12.88 31.04
C LEU A 77 -19.39 -11.78 31.96
N GLU A 78 -20.07 -10.78 31.40
CA GLU A 78 -20.83 -9.75 32.12
C GLU A 78 -22.27 -10.19 32.41
#